data_AF-A0A0L0H884-F1
#
_entry.id   AF-A0A0L0H884-F1
#
_cell.length_a   1.000
_cell.length_b   1.000
_cell.length_c   1.000
_cell.angle_alpha   90.00
_cell.angle_beta   90.00
_cell.angle_gamma   90.00
#
_symmetry.space_group_name_H-M   'P 1'
#
loop_
_entity.id
_entity.type
_entity.pdbx_description
1 polymer ?
#
loop_
_entity_poly.entity_id
_entity_poly.type
_entity_poly.pdbx_seq_one_letter_code
_entity_poly.pdbx_strand_id
1 'polypeptide(L)'
;MDSKMWWQPYFITDLTGVQVLFKNLTISSSTSTLFFALSFTILLCWTERLTSYAYEYFTGSHQTLYRKNHAVSPWKFIICRSMIYVANIICKYLTMLVVMSFSVQLFVAVVLGMGTGQLVVEYWRQQRRGDLVASSEFEMLGNEAC
;
A
#
# COMPACT_ATOMS: atom_id res chain seq x y z
N MET A 1 3.92 46.70 -19.62
CA MET A 1 5.18 46.18 -19.05
C MET A 1 4.80 45.19 -17.97
N ASP A 2 4.52 43.96 -18.40
CA ASP A 2 4.01 42.87 -17.57
C ASP A 2 5.16 42.15 -16.88
N SER A 3 5.46 42.56 -15.65
CA SER A 3 6.32 41.81 -14.73
C SER A 3 5.49 40.81 -13.90
N LYS A 4 4.61 40.03 -14.55
CA LYS A 4 3.79 39.02 -13.87
C LYS A 4 4.43 37.64 -13.96
N MET A 5 5.04 37.26 -12.84
CA MET A 5 5.24 35.88 -12.36
C MET A 5 6.25 35.01 -13.14
N TRP A 6 7.53 35.22 -12.83
CA TRP A 6 8.63 34.30 -13.14
C TRP A 6 8.58 32.97 -12.35
N TRP A 7 7.62 32.85 -11.42
CA TRP A 7 7.29 31.63 -10.70
C TRP A 7 6.04 31.02 -11.34
N GLN A 8 6.19 29.96 -12.12
CA GLN A 8 5.04 29.12 -12.49
C GLN A 8 4.71 28.20 -11.30
N PRO A 9 3.43 28.04 -10.93
CA PRO A 9 3.08 27.03 -9.94
C PRO A 9 3.45 25.66 -10.52
N TYR A 10 4.45 25.01 -9.92
CA TYR A 10 4.85 23.64 -10.27
C TYR A 10 3.68 22.66 -10.14
N PHE A 11 2.66 23.01 -9.36
CA PHE A 11 1.46 22.23 -9.22
C PHE A 11 0.31 22.77 -10.06
N ILE A 12 -0.22 21.92 -10.92
CA ILE A 12 -1.34 22.24 -11.80
C ILE A 12 -2.63 21.85 -11.08
N THR A 13 -3.54 22.79 -10.91
CA THR A 13 -4.88 22.56 -10.35
C THR A 13 -5.89 22.13 -11.42
N ASP A 14 -5.58 22.40 -12.68
CA ASP A 14 -6.42 22.06 -13.82
C ASP A 14 -6.09 20.63 -14.30
N LEU A 15 -7.07 19.73 -14.23
CA LEU A 15 -6.93 18.33 -14.61
C LEU A 15 -7.49 18.04 -16.00
N THR A 16 -7.95 19.08 -16.72
CA THR A 16 -8.52 18.94 -18.05
C THR A 16 -7.45 18.45 -19.03
N GLY A 17 -7.61 17.21 -19.50
CA GLY A 17 -6.71 16.60 -20.50
C GLY A 17 -5.39 16.03 -19.97
N VAL A 18 -5.18 15.98 -18.65
CA VAL A 18 -3.95 15.40 -18.06
C VAL A 18 -4.02 13.87 -18.06
N GLN A 19 -2.99 13.23 -18.60
CA GLN A 19 -2.84 11.77 -18.62
C GLN A 19 -2.13 11.32 -17.35
N VAL A 20 -2.81 10.52 -16.51
CA VAL A 20 -2.32 10.21 -15.16
C VAL A 20 -1.51 8.92 -15.08
N LEU A 21 -1.72 7.96 -16.00
CA LEU A 21 -1.06 6.63 -15.90
C LEU A 21 -0.99 5.86 -17.23
N PHE A 22 -2.09 5.83 -17.97
CA PHE A 22 -2.20 5.18 -19.28
C PHE A 22 -2.97 6.10 -20.22
N LYS A 23 -2.74 6.00 -21.52
CA LYS A 23 -3.47 6.78 -22.54
C LYS A 23 -4.99 6.61 -22.47
N ASN A 24 -5.47 5.51 -21.88
CA ASN A 24 -6.89 5.23 -21.66
C ASN A 24 -7.46 5.85 -20.37
N LEU A 25 -6.62 6.34 -19.46
CA LEU A 25 -7.00 7.13 -18.29
C LEU A 25 -6.85 8.61 -18.63
N THR A 26 -7.60 9.05 -19.63
CA THR A 26 -7.78 10.48 -19.91
C THR A 26 -8.90 11.00 -19.02
N ILE A 27 -8.57 11.99 -18.20
CA ILE A 27 -9.57 12.74 -17.44
C ILE A 27 -10.29 13.64 -18.45
N SER A 28 -11.35 13.09 -19.06
CA SER A 28 -12.41 13.91 -19.64
C SER A 28 -13.07 14.68 -18.50
N SER A 29 -13.43 15.96 -18.71
CA SER A 29 -13.93 16.94 -17.72
C SER A 29 -15.13 16.52 -16.84
N SER A 30 -15.58 15.27 -16.94
CA SER A 30 -16.59 14.66 -16.08
C SER A 30 -16.04 14.39 -14.68
N THR A 31 -16.70 14.94 -13.66
CA THR A 31 -16.34 14.77 -12.24
C THR A 31 -16.24 13.29 -11.80
N SER A 32 -16.95 12.38 -12.47
CA SER A 32 -16.90 10.95 -12.19
C SER A 32 -15.55 10.30 -12.50
N THR A 33 -14.86 10.72 -13.57
CA THR A 33 -13.55 10.17 -13.94
C THR A 33 -12.48 10.59 -12.93
N LEU A 34 -12.60 11.82 -12.39
CA LEU A 34 -11.75 12.32 -11.32
C LEU A 34 -11.89 11.50 -10.04
N PHE A 35 -13.12 11.27 -9.57
CA PHE A 35 -13.34 10.44 -8.38
C PHE A 35 -12.84 9.02 -8.56
N PHE A 36 -13.03 8.45 -9.75
CA PHE A 36 -12.51 7.12 -10.07
C PHE A 36 -10.98 7.09 -10.03
N ALA A 37 -10.31 8.07 -10.63
CA ALA A 37 -8.85 8.19 -10.59
C ALA A 37 -8.33 8.36 -9.16
N LEU A 38 -8.95 9.23 -8.36
CA LEU A 38 -8.58 9.45 -6.95
C LEU A 38 -8.75 8.18 -6.11
N SER A 39 -9.89 7.51 -6.23
CA SER A 39 -10.16 6.25 -5.53
C SER A 39 -9.15 5.16 -5.95
N PHE A 40 -8.88 5.04 -7.24
CA PHE A 40 -7.89 4.10 -7.76
C PHE A 40 -6.48 4.39 -7.24
N THR A 41 -6.08 5.67 -7.17
CA THR A 41 -4.80 6.08 -6.58
C THR A 41 -4.72 5.74 -5.10
N ILE A 42 -5.78 5.97 -4.32
CA ILE A 42 -5.83 5.59 -2.90
C ILE A 42 -5.71 4.07 -2.74
N LEU A 43 -6.43 3.30 -3.56
CA LEU A 43 -6.35 1.85 -3.57
C LEU A 43 -4.94 1.35 -3.93
N LEU A 44 -4.27 1.97 -4.91
CA LEU A 44 -2.87 1.69 -5.23
C LEU A 44 -1.93 1.96 -4.05
N CYS A 45 -2.12 3.06 -3.33
CA CYS A 45 -1.33 3.37 -2.13
C CYS A 45 -1.58 2.35 -1.02
N TRP A 46 -2.83 1.91 -0.84
CA TRP A 46 -3.18 0.85 0.11
C TRP A 46 -2.57 -0.49 -0.28
N THR A 47 -2.63 -0.90 -1.54
CA THR A 47 -2.05 -2.17 -1.99
C THR A 47 -0.53 -2.18 -1.89
N GLU A 48 0.15 -1.06 -2.13
CA GLU A 48 1.60 -0.91 -1.88
C GLU A 48 1.95 -1.19 -0.42
N ARG A 49 1.17 -0.63 0.51
CA ARG A 49 1.38 -0.84 1.96
C ARG A 49 0.99 -2.23 2.42
N LEU A 50 -0.11 -2.77 1.91
CA LEU A 50 -0.57 -4.13 2.18
C LEU A 50 0.43 -5.17 1.68
N THR A 51 0.99 -5.00 0.49
CA THR A 51 2.00 -5.92 -0.07
C THR A 51 3.32 -5.86 0.68
N SER A 52 3.74 -4.67 1.11
CA SER A 52 4.91 -4.50 2.00
C SER A 52 4.70 -5.20 3.34
N TYR A 53 3.53 -5.02 3.96
CA TYR A 53 3.17 -5.70 5.19
C TYR A 53 3.04 -7.22 5.03
N ALA A 54 2.44 -7.69 3.93
CA ALA A 54 2.35 -9.10 3.61
C ALA A 54 3.75 -9.72 3.45
N TYR A 55 4.68 -9.03 2.79
CA TYR A 55 6.06 -9.48 2.66
C TYR A 55 6.76 -9.65 4.02
N GLU A 56 6.63 -8.67 4.92
CA GLU A 56 7.15 -8.77 6.30
C GLU A 56 6.48 -9.92 7.05
N TYR A 57 5.17 -10.06 6.91
CA TYR A 57 4.39 -11.10 7.57
C TYR A 57 4.82 -12.51 7.13
N PHE A 58 4.95 -12.74 5.82
CA PHE A 58 5.42 -14.02 5.29
C PHE A 58 6.84 -14.33 5.72
N THR A 59 7.70 -13.31 5.84
CA THR A 59 9.08 -13.47 6.33
C THR A 59 9.11 -13.86 7.81
N GLY A 60 8.31 -13.21 8.66
CA GLY A 60 8.24 -13.51 10.10
C GLY A 60 7.59 -14.85 10.43
N SER A 61 6.48 -15.19 9.76
CA SER A 61 5.75 -16.45 9.96
C SER A 61 6.60 -17.68 9.58
N HIS A 62 7.50 -17.52 8.60
CA HIS A 62 8.43 -18.58 8.18
C HIS A 62 9.38 -18.99 9.31
N GLN A 63 9.88 -18.06 10.12
CA GLN A 63 10.82 -18.39 11.20
C GLN A 63 10.18 -19.32 12.25
N THR A 64 8.87 -19.19 12.46
CA THR A 64 8.10 -20.03 13.39
C THR A 64 7.59 -21.34 12.77
N LEU A 65 7.19 -21.34 11.49
CA LEU A 65 6.65 -22.52 10.80
C LEU A 65 7.74 -23.51 10.35
N TYR A 66 8.91 -23.02 9.94
CA TYR A 66 10.04 -23.88 9.55
C TYR A 66 10.56 -24.73 10.72
N ARG A 67 10.37 -24.27 11.96
CA ARG A 67 10.71 -25.03 13.17
C ARG A 67 9.72 -26.17 13.47
N LYS A 68 8.48 -26.11 12.94
CA LYS A 68 7.40 -27.03 13.31
C LYS A 68 6.95 -27.98 12.20
N ASN A 69 7.13 -27.63 10.92
CA ASN A 69 6.66 -28.46 9.79
C ASN A 69 7.72 -28.61 8.69
N HIS A 70 8.38 -29.77 8.67
CA HIS A 70 9.37 -30.20 7.68
C HIS A 70 8.80 -30.59 6.29
N ALA A 71 7.54 -30.25 5.98
CA ALA A 71 6.79 -30.90 4.88
C ALA A 71 6.12 -29.98 3.85
N VAL A 72 6.36 -28.66 3.87
CA VAL A 72 5.86 -27.76 2.82
C VAL A 72 6.95 -27.46 1.79
N SER A 73 6.63 -27.67 0.50
CA SER A 73 7.55 -27.53 -0.62
C SER A 73 8.24 -26.15 -0.62
N PRO A 74 9.57 -26.06 -0.43
CA PRO A 74 10.28 -24.79 -0.26
C PRO A 74 10.16 -23.88 -1.49
N TRP A 75 10.00 -24.47 -2.67
CA TRP A 75 9.92 -23.76 -3.95
C TRP A 75 8.69 -22.86 -4.09
N LYS A 76 7.51 -23.33 -3.70
CA LYS A 76 6.28 -22.52 -3.81
C LYS A 76 6.37 -21.24 -2.98
N PHE A 77 6.99 -21.34 -1.80
CA PHE A 77 7.19 -20.19 -0.91
C PHE A 77 8.17 -19.18 -1.50
N ILE A 78 9.31 -19.65 -2.03
CA ILE A 78 10.31 -18.79 -2.68
C ILE A 78 9.67 -18.02 -3.86
N ILE A 79 8.89 -18.72 -4.69
CA ILE A 79 8.18 -18.10 -5.83
C ILE A 79 7.16 -17.08 -5.35
N CYS A 80 6.32 -17.42 -4.36
CA CYS A 80 5.33 -16.49 -3.81
C CYS A 80 5.98 -15.22 -3.24
N ARG A 81 7.07 -15.38 -2.48
CA ARG A 81 7.82 -14.25 -1.92
C ARG A 81 8.40 -13.35 -3.02
N SER A 82 8.99 -13.94 -4.06
CA SER A 82 9.50 -13.21 -5.21
C SER A 82 8.38 -12.44 -5.94
N MET A 83 7.22 -13.07 -6.14
CA MET A 83 6.06 -12.43 -6.76
C MET A 83 5.54 -11.24 -5.96
N ILE A 84 5.42 -11.37 -4.63
CA ILE A 84 5.01 -10.26 -3.76
C ILE A 84 6.01 -9.10 -3.82
N TYR A 85 7.31 -9.42 -3.86
CA TYR A 85 8.37 -8.40 -3.97
C TYR A 85 8.29 -7.63 -5.30
N VAL A 86 8.14 -8.35 -6.42
CA VAL A 86 7.98 -7.73 -7.74
C VAL A 86 6.71 -6.88 -7.79
N ALA A 87 5.59 -7.38 -7.26
CA ALA A 87 4.34 -6.62 -7.19
C ALA A 87 4.49 -5.31 -6.38
N ASN A 88 5.20 -5.36 -5.25
CA ASN A 88 5.48 -4.18 -4.42
C ASN A 88 6.30 -3.13 -5.20
N ILE A 89 7.35 -3.57 -5.89
CA ILE A 89 8.16 -2.69 -6.75
C ILE A 89 7.30 -2.01 -7.82
N ILE A 90 6.45 -2.77 -8.51
CA ILE A 90 5.57 -2.22 -9.55
C ILE A 90 4.63 -1.16 -8.94
N CYS A 91 4.02 -1.43 -7.79
CA CYS A 91 3.14 -0.47 -7.11
C CYS A 91 3.88 0.81 -6.70
N LYS A 92 5.13 0.71 -6.23
CA LYS A 92 5.97 1.86 -5.92
C LYS A 92 6.25 2.74 -7.12
N TYR A 93 6.62 2.14 -8.25
CA TYR A 93 6.87 2.89 -9.48
C TYR A 93 5.59 3.55 -10.02
N LEU A 94 4.44 2.87 -9.95
CA LEU A 94 3.16 3.47 -10.33
C LEU A 94 2.80 4.66 -9.44
N THR A 95 2.96 4.53 -8.13
CA THR A 95 2.70 5.63 -7.18
C THR A 95 3.64 6.81 -7.42
N MET A 96 4.92 6.53 -7.72
CA MET A 96 5.89 7.56 -8.10
C MET A 96 5.49 8.30 -9.38
N LEU A 97 5.02 7.58 -10.41
CA LEU A 97 4.50 8.18 -11.64
C LEU A 97 3.30 9.11 -11.37
N VAL A 98 2.38 8.71 -10.49
CA VAL A 98 1.24 9.54 -10.08
C VAL A 98 1.72 10.84 -9.43
N VAL A 99 2.69 10.77 -8.51
CA VAL A 99 3.23 11.96 -7.83
C VAL A 99 3.94 12.89 -8.81
N MET A 100 4.65 12.34 -9.80
CA MET A 100 5.33 13.10 -10.86
C MET A 100 4.37 13.76 -11.87
N SER A 101 3.07 13.47 -11.79
CA SER A 101 2.06 14.16 -12.63
C SER A 101 1.78 15.59 -12.15
N PHE A 102 2.38 16.03 -11.03
CA PHE A 102 2.32 17.39 -10.48
C PHE A 102 0.89 17.95 -10.28
N SER A 103 -0.11 17.08 -10.18
CA SER A 103 -1.48 17.50 -9.87
C SER A 103 -1.67 17.59 -8.35
N VAL A 104 -2.17 18.73 -7.88
CA VAL A 104 -2.46 18.94 -6.45
C VAL A 104 -3.42 17.88 -5.90
N GLN A 105 -4.47 17.56 -6.66
CA GLN A 105 -5.52 16.64 -6.19
C GLN A 105 -5.00 15.22 -6.02
N LEU A 106 -4.22 14.73 -7.00
CA LEU A 106 -3.59 13.41 -6.92
C LEU A 106 -2.54 13.36 -5.82
N PHE A 107 -1.75 14.44 -5.66
CA PHE A 107 -0.76 14.51 -4.59
C PHE A 107 -1.40 14.40 -3.20
N VAL A 108 -2.46 15.18 -2.94
CA VAL A 108 -3.19 15.11 -1.66
C VAL A 108 -3.79 13.72 -1.46
N ALA A 109 -4.37 13.11 -2.50
CA ALA A 109 -4.91 11.76 -2.42
C ALA A 109 -3.84 10.70 -2.11
N VAL A 110 -2.63 10.81 -2.70
CA VAL A 110 -1.50 9.94 -2.39
C VAL A 110 -1.05 10.12 -0.95
N VAL A 111 -0.93 11.35 -0.45
CA VAL A 111 -0.53 11.62 0.95
C VAL A 111 -1.55 11.06 1.93
N LEU A 112 -2.85 11.31 1.71
CA LEU A 112 -3.92 10.76 2.55
C LEU A 112 -4.02 9.23 2.44
N GLY A 113 -3.86 8.68 1.23
CA GLY A 113 -3.85 7.25 0.98
C GLY A 113 -2.68 6.55 1.69
N MET A 114 -1.48 7.13 1.65
CA MET A 114 -0.32 6.62 2.38
C MET A 114 -0.51 6.72 3.89
N GLY A 115 -1.02 7.85 4.40
CA GLY A 115 -1.26 8.05 5.83
C GLY A 115 -2.31 7.07 6.37
N THR A 116 -3.47 6.98 5.71
CA THR A 116 -4.52 6.02 6.09
C THR A 116 -4.06 4.57 5.93
N GLY A 117 -3.29 4.25 4.88
CA GLY A 117 -2.72 2.92 4.70
C GLY A 117 -1.77 2.51 5.83
N GLN A 118 -0.95 3.44 6.34
CA GLN A 118 -0.11 3.17 7.52
C GLN A 118 -0.94 2.92 8.77
N LEU A 119 -1.96 3.75 9.03
CA LEU A 119 -2.86 3.58 10.18
C LEU A 119 -3.57 2.23 10.15
N VAL A 120 -4.07 1.79 8.98
CA VAL A 120 -4.73 0.48 8.83
C VAL A 120 -3.76 -0.67 9.12
N VAL A 121 -2.53 -0.59 8.60
CA VAL A 121 -1.52 -1.63 8.83
C VAL A 121 -1.12 -1.70 10.31
N GLU A 122 -0.96 -0.56 10.98
CA GLU A 122 -0.64 -0.50 12.41
C GLU A 122 -1.79 -1.02 13.26
N TYR A 123 -3.02 -0.65 12.93
CA TYR A 123 -4.23 -1.14 13.59
C TYR A 123 -4.30 -2.67 13.51
N TRP A 124 -4.11 -3.26 12.32
CA TRP A 124 -4.06 -4.71 12.16
C TRP A 124 -2.88 -5.38 12.88
N ARG A 125 -1.73 -4.70 12.94
CA ARG A 125 -0.56 -5.18 13.68
C ARG A 125 -0.84 -5.21 15.19
N GLN A 126 -1.53 -4.21 15.73
CA GLN A 126 -1.91 -4.16 17.14
C GLN A 126 -2.96 -5.21 17.49
N GLN A 127 -4.02 -5.33 16.68
CA GLN A 127 -5.08 -6.31 16.88
C GLN A 127 -4.50 -7.74 17.00
N ARG A 128 -3.58 -8.11 16.11
CA ARG A 128 -2.91 -9.41 16.17
C ARG A 128 -2.01 -9.62 17.37
N ARG A 129 -1.38 -8.56 17.91
CA ARG A 129 -0.60 -8.69 19.16
C ARG A 129 -1.53 -9.02 20.33
N GLY A 130 -2.72 -8.42 20.37
CA GLY A 130 -3.74 -8.74 21.36
C GLY A 130 -4.18 -10.21 21.31
N ASP A 131 -4.47 -10.73 20.12
CA ASP A 131 -4.87 -12.14 19.93
C ASP A 131 -3.78 -13.14 20.38
N LEU A 132 -2.50 -12.82 20.11
CA LEU A 132 -1.38 -13.67 20.52
C LEU A 132 -1.19 -13.69 22.04
N VAL A 133 -1.38 -12.56 22.73
CA VAL A 133 -1.29 -12.50 24.20
C VAL A 133 -2.41 -13.32 24.83
N ALA A 134 -3.65 -13.19 24.35
CA ALA A 134 -4.79 -13.95 24.84
C ALA A 134 -4.58 -15.48 24.68
N SER A 135 -3.99 -15.91 23.56
CA SER A 135 -3.67 -17.33 23.35
C SER A 135 -2.59 -17.84 24.32
N SER A 136 -1.59 -17.01 24.66
CA SER A 136 -0.51 -17.41 25.57
C SER A 136 -0.94 -17.50 27.04
N GLU A 137 -1.85 -16.62 27.50
CA GLU A 137 -2.42 -16.72 28.85
C GLU A 137 -3.26 -17.99 29.02
N PHE A 138 -3.99 -18.40 27.97
CA PHE A 138 -4.77 -19.64 28.00
C PHE A 138 -3.89 -20.89 28.08
N GLU A 139 -2.75 -20.92 27.39
CA GLU A 139 -1.78 -22.03 27.51
C GLU A 139 -1.13 -22.08 28.90
N MET A 140 -0.81 -20.95 29.51
CA MET A 140 -0.22 -20.95 30.87
C MET A 140 -1.23 -21.42 31.93
N LEU A 141 -2.47 -20.96 31.87
CA LEU A 141 -3.53 -21.40 32.80
C LEU A 141 -3.87 -22.88 32.67
N GLY A 142 -3.84 -23.43 31.45
CA GLY A 142 -4.04 -24.86 31.23
C GLY A 142 -2.90 -25.72 31.79
N ASN A 143 -1.69 -25.18 31.87
CA ASN A 143 -0.51 -25.91 32.34
C ASN A 143 -0.36 -25.89 33.88
N GLU A 144 -1.01 -24.97 34.58
CA GLU A 144 -1.06 -24.95 36.06
C GLU A 144 -2.25 -25.75 36.64
N ALA A 145 -3.20 -26.15 35.80
CA ALA A 145 -4.38 -26.93 36.19
C ALA A 145 -4.19 -28.46 36.10
N CYS A 146 -2.99 -28.94 35.71
CA CYS A 146 -2.57 -30.34 35.70
C CYS A 146 -1.47 -30.57 36.73
#